data_AF-K9YWL5-F1
#
_entry.id   AF-K9YWL5-F1
#
_cell.length_a   1.000
_cell.length_b   1.000
_cell.length_c   1.000
_cell.angle_alpha   90.00
_cell.angle_beta   90.00
_cell.angle_gamma   90.00
#
_symmetry.space_group_name_H-M   'P 1'
#
loop_
_entity.id
_entity.type
_entity.pdbx_description
1 polymer ?
#
loop_
_entity_poly.entity_id
_entity_poly.type
_entity_poly.pdbx_seq_one_letter_code
_entity_poly.pdbx_strand_id
1 'polypeptide(L)'
;MSQSISTTQDDLAQKSTLELAQLLAEKCAIAPNDWHRLKANRKAQANQHITAALVYLESGQTQEALAHLQQAVGWLDRSVSPLPCPTHGTH
;
A
#
# COMPACT_ATOMS: atom_id res chain seq x y z
N MET A 1 -15.40 32.89 -6.12
CA MET A 1 -16.01 31.55 -5.95
C MET A 1 -14.92 30.63 -5.40
N SER A 2 -14.80 30.53 -4.08
CA SER A 2 -13.77 29.72 -3.40
C SER A 2 -14.45 28.93 -2.29
N GLN A 3 -15.23 27.92 -2.66
CA GLN A 3 -15.89 27.01 -1.72
C GLN A 3 -15.67 25.57 -2.21
N SER A 4 -14.45 25.07 -2.06
CA SER A 4 -14.16 23.65 -2.35
C SER A 4 -13.04 23.05 -1.50
N ILE A 5 -12.35 23.83 -0.65
CA ILE A 5 -11.25 23.31 0.19
C ILE A 5 -11.75 22.91 1.59
N SER A 6 -12.80 23.57 2.12
CA SER A 6 -13.26 23.35 3.51
C SER A 6 -13.90 21.97 3.71
N THR A 7 -14.77 21.52 2.79
CA THR A 7 -15.53 20.27 2.95
C THR A 7 -14.62 19.05 2.98
N THR A 8 -13.57 19.00 2.15
CA THR A 8 -12.67 17.84 2.09
C THR A 8 -11.77 17.72 3.32
N GLN A 9 -11.38 18.85 3.92
CA GLN A 9 -10.56 18.84 5.13
C GLN A 9 -11.39 18.42 6.35
N ASP A 10 -12.63 18.92 6.46
CA ASP A 10 -13.55 18.52 7.53
C ASP A 10 -13.92 17.03 7.41
N ASP A 11 -14.18 16.53 6.20
CA ASP A 11 -14.49 15.11 5.96
C ASP A 11 -13.33 14.18 6.35
N LEU A 12 -12.08 14.60 6.12
CA LEU A 12 -10.89 13.85 6.54
C LEU A 12 -10.69 13.92 8.05
N ALA A 13 -10.98 15.06 8.68
CA ALA A 13 -10.83 15.25 10.12
C ALA A 13 -11.82 14.41 10.96
N GLN A 14 -12.99 14.07 10.39
CA GLN A 14 -13.98 13.22 11.06
C GLN A 14 -13.68 11.72 10.96
N LYS A 15 -12.73 11.31 10.10
CA LYS A 15 -12.35 9.90 9.95
C LYS A 15 -11.43 9.47 11.07
N SER A 16 -11.66 8.26 11.56
CA SER A 16 -10.72 7.59 12.46
C SER A 16 -9.37 7.34 11.76
N THR A 17 -8.31 7.17 12.57
CA THR A 17 -7.00 6.78 12.05
C THR A 17 -7.06 5.50 11.22
N LEU A 18 -7.88 4.52 11.64
CA LEU A 18 -8.10 3.29 10.90
C LEU A 18 -8.74 3.55 9.52
N GLU A 19 -9.77 4.37 9.43
CA GLU A 19 -10.40 4.72 8.14
C GLU A 19 -9.42 5.47 7.22
N LEU A 20 -8.61 6.36 7.77
CA LEU A 20 -7.57 7.05 7.00
C LEU A 20 -6.49 6.08 6.50
N ALA A 21 -6.09 5.13 7.34
CA ALA A 21 -5.15 4.07 6.96
C ALA A 21 -5.71 3.18 5.85
N GLN A 22 -6.98 2.79 5.95
CA GLN A 22 -7.67 1.98 4.94
C GLN A 22 -7.77 2.72 3.61
N LEU A 23 -8.18 3.99 3.61
CA LEU A 23 -8.22 4.82 2.39
C LEU A 23 -6.84 4.99 1.75
N LEU A 24 -5.80 5.14 2.57
CA LEU A 24 -4.43 5.24 2.07
C LEU A 24 -3.95 3.91 1.47
N ALA A 25 -4.30 2.78 2.11
CA ALA A 25 -3.99 1.45 1.61
C ALA A 25 -4.67 1.16 0.26
N GLU A 26 -5.94 1.52 0.10
CA GLU A 26 -6.65 1.42 -1.18
C GLU A 26 -5.96 2.22 -2.28
N LYS A 27 -5.50 3.44 -1.97
CA LYS A 27 -4.76 4.28 -2.94
C LYS A 27 -3.39 3.72 -3.33
N CYS A 28 -2.76 2.96 -2.44
CA CYS A 28 -1.43 2.39 -2.66
C CYS A 28 -1.47 0.93 -3.16
N ALA A 29 -2.64 0.31 -3.22
CA ALA A 29 -2.81 -1.04 -3.72
C ALA A 29 -2.44 -1.13 -5.21
N ILE A 30 -1.60 -2.11 -5.55
CA ILE A 30 -1.27 -2.44 -6.93
C ILE A 30 -2.40 -3.32 -7.46
N ALA A 31 -3.27 -2.73 -8.27
CA ALA A 31 -4.38 -3.44 -8.89
C ALA A 31 -3.87 -4.48 -9.91
N PRO A 32 -4.65 -5.56 -10.20
CA PRO A 32 -4.22 -6.62 -11.12
C PRO A 32 -3.82 -6.14 -12.52
N ASN A 33 -4.52 -5.12 -13.04
CA ASN A 33 -4.23 -4.48 -14.32
C ASN A 33 -2.88 -3.72 -14.31
N ASP A 34 -2.47 -3.19 -13.16
CA ASP A 34 -1.22 -2.46 -12.98
C ASP A 34 -0.05 -3.36 -12.59
N TRP A 35 -0.30 -4.63 -12.27
CA TRP A 35 0.72 -5.56 -11.77
C TRP A 35 1.93 -5.63 -12.70
N HIS A 36 1.72 -5.81 -14.00
CA HIS A 36 2.84 -5.94 -14.95
C HIS A 36 3.75 -4.70 -14.95
N ARG A 37 3.16 -3.52 -14.80
CA ARG A 37 3.86 -2.22 -14.78
C ARG A 37 4.59 -2.00 -13.45
N LEU A 38 3.97 -2.40 -12.33
CA LEU A 38 4.43 -2.05 -10.99
C LEU A 38 5.11 -3.20 -10.24
N LYS A 39 5.12 -4.44 -10.76
CA LYS A 39 5.64 -5.62 -10.05
C LYS A 39 7.08 -5.45 -9.56
N ALA A 40 7.93 -4.75 -10.32
CA ALA A 40 9.33 -4.49 -9.97
C ALA A 40 9.56 -3.07 -9.44
N ASN A 41 8.51 -2.24 -9.34
CA ASN A 41 8.60 -0.89 -8.80
C ASN A 41 8.68 -0.96 -7.27
N ARG A 42 9.91 -0.89 -6.75
CA ARG A 42 10.22 -1.01 -5.33
C ARG A 42 9.46 -0.02 -4.46
N LYS A 43 9.32 1.23 -4.92
CA LYS A 43 8.59 2.27 -4.19
C LYS A 43 7.10 1.92 -4.10
N ALA A 44 6.49 1.49 -5.21
CA ALA A 44 5.07 1.11 -5.22
C ALA A 44 4.81 -0.12 -4.33
N GLN A 45 5.67 -1.14 -4.43
CA GLN A 45 5.59 -2.34 -3.61
C GLN A 45 5.77 -2.03 -2.11
N ALA A 46 6.79 -1.24 -1.76
CA ALA A 46 7.01 -0.82 -0.38
C ALA A 46 5.83 -0.01 0.17
N ASN A 47 5.30 0.93 -0.62
CA ASN A 47 4.13 1.70 -0.23
C ASN A 47 2.92 0.81 0.06
N GLN A 48 2.60 -0.14 -0.85
CA GLN A 48 1.50 -1.09 -0.64
C GLN A 48 1.64 -1.84 0.69
N HIS A 49 2.86 -2.33 0.99
CA HIS A 49 3.11 -3.04 2.24
C HIS A 49 3.03 -2.13 3.48
N ILE A 50 3.60 -0.92 3.43
CA ILE A 50 3.56 0.05 4.55
C ILE A 50 2.12 0.44 4.88
N THR A 51 1.31 0.72 3.87
CA THR A 51 -0.07 1.15 4.09
C THR A 51 -0.94 0.00 4.61
N ALA A 52 -0.70 -1.23 4.16
CA ALA A 52 -1.33 -2.41 4.76
C ALA A 52 -0.89 -2.64 6.21
N ALA A 53 0.41 -2.48 6.51
CA ALA A 53 0.91 -2.58 7.89
C ALA A 53 0.24 -1.57 8.82
N LEU A 54 0.02 -0.34 8.36
CA LEU A 54 -0.66 0.69 9.14
C LEU A 54 -2.10 0.26 9.49
N VAL A 55 -2.85 -0.29 8.53
CA VAL A 55 -4.20 -0.83 8.81
C VAL A 55 -4.16 -1.91 9.90
N TYR A 56 -3.19 -2.82 9.83
CA TYR A 56 -3.05 -3.88 10.83
C TYR A 56 -2.66 -3.34 12.22
N LEU A 57 -1.76 -2.34 12.29
CA LEU A 57 -1.40 -1.69 13.56
C LEU A 57 -2.61 -1.01 14.21
N GLU A 58 -3.37 -0.22 13.44
CA GLU A 58 -4.58 0.46 13.91
C GLU A 58 -5.69 -0.54 14.31
N SER A 59 -5.60 -1.79 13.83
CA SER A 59 -6.52 -2.88 14.16
C SER A 59 -5.98 -3.83 15.26
N GLY A 60 -4.82 -3.53 15.87
CA GLY A 60 -4.20 -4.36 16.91
C GLY A 60 -3.51 -5.65 16.44
N GLN A 61 -3.41 -5.87 15.13
CA GLN A 61 -2.82 -7.06 14.48
C GLN A 61 -1.31 -6.85 14.25
N THR A 62 -0.55 -6.84 15.35
CA THR A 62 0.87 -6.47 15.32
C THR A 62 1.76 -7.44 14.55
N GLN A 63 1.40 -8.73 14.51
CA GLN A 63 2.19 -9.74 13.80
C GLN A 63 2.07 -9.60 12.28
N GLU A 64 0.86 -9.36 11.79
CA GLU A 64 0.56 -9.06 10.38
C GLU A 64 1.25 -7.77 9.96
N ALA A 65 1.16 -6.73 10.79
CA ALA A 65 1.85 -5.48 10.55
C ALA A 65 3.37 -5.68 10.41
N LEU A 66 3.99 -6.44 11.31
CA LEU A 66 5.43 -6.74 11.25
C LEU A 66 5.80 -7.46 9.94
N ALA A 67 5.02 -8.46 9.53
CA ALA A 67 5.26 -9.19 8.29
C ALA A 67 5.22 -8.24 7.06
N HIS A 68 4.25 -7.33 7.02
CA HIS A 68 4.18 -6.32 5.96
C HIS A 68 5.36 -5.35 5.99
N LEU A 69 5.77 -4.87 7.17
CA LEU A 69 6.94 -3.99 7.29
C LEU A 69 8.23 -4.66 6.82
N GLN A 70 8.42 -5.94 7.14
CA GLN A 70 9.58 -6.72 6.66
C GLN A 70 9.60 -6.81 5.13
N GLN A 71 8.45 -7.03 4.49
CA GLN A 71 8.35 -7.01 3.03
C GLN A 71 8.68 -5.63 2.46
N ALA A 72 8.18 -4.56 3.07
CA ALA A 72 8.50 -3.19 2.63
C ALA A 72 10.00 -2.89 2.71
N VAL A 73 10.65 -3.27 3.82
CA VAL A 73 12.11 -3.18 3.96
C VAL A 73 12.81 -3.95 2.86
N GLY A 74 12.38 -5.19 2.61
CA GLY A 74 12.97 -6.04 1.58
C GLY A 74 12.90 -5.47 0.16
N TRP A 75 11.81 -4.76 -0.15
CA TRP A 75 11.69 -4.03 -1.41
C TRP A 75 12.62 -2.82 -1.50
N LEU A 76 12.82 -2.10 -0.40
CA LEU A 76 13.67 -0.90 -0.35
C LEU A 76 15.16 -1.24 -0.35
N ASP A 77 15.57 -2.26 0.42
CA ASP A 77 16.97 -2.72 0.53
C ASP A 77 17.39 -3.68 -0.59
N ARG A 78 16.42 -4.10 -1.43
CA ARG A 78 16.59 -5.00 -2.57
C ARG A 78 16.87 -6.46 -2.21
N SER A 79 16.61 -6.89 -0.98
CA SER A 79 16.64 -8.30 -0.58
C SER A 79 15.45 -9.09 -1.13
N VAL A 80 14.33 -8.43 -1.45
CA VAL A 80 13.17 -9.01 -2.15
C VAL A 80 13.24 -8.73 -3.65
N SER A 81 12.95 -9.75 -4.44
CA SER A 81 12.85 -9.67 -5.90
C SER A 81 11.42 -9.93 -6.38
N PRO A 82 10.99 -9.27 -7.47
CA PRO A 82 9.69 -9.54 -8.06
C PRO A 82 9.58 -11.00 -8.51
N LEU A 83 8.42 -11.61 -8.27
CA LEU A 83 8.11 -12.93 -8.82
C LEU A 83 8.16 -12.88 -10.36
N PRO A 84 8.66 -13.95 -11.01
CA PRO A 84 8.62 -14.06 -12.46
C PRO A 84 7.18 -14.06 -12.97
N CYS A 85 6.97 -13.65 -14.22
CA CYS A 85 5.66 -13.73 -14.82
C CYS A 85 5.27 -15.20 -15.02
N PRO A 86 4.08 -15.65 -14.58
CA PRO A 86 3.67 -17.05 -14.74
C PRO A 86 3.56 -17.47 -16.21
N THR A 87 3.35 -16.51 -17.12
CA THR A 87 3.24 -16.72 -18.57
C THR A 87 4.54 -16.49 -19.35
N HIS A 88 5.65 -16.14 -18.69
CA HIS A 88 6.93 -16.07 -19.37
C HIS A 88 7.52 -17.48 -19.49
N GLY A 89 7.52 -18.05 -20.69
CA GLY A 89 8.16 -19.35 -20.98
C GLY A 89 7.43 -20.24 -21.97
N THR A 90 6.20 -19.91 -22.36
CA THR A 90 5.49 -20.59 -23.46
C THR A 90 5.76 -19.87 -24.78
N HIS A 91 6.93 -20.11 -25.36
CA HIS A 91 7.21 -19.89 -26.78
C HIS A 91 7.75 -21.18 -27.37
#